data_AF-A0A1F7PA46-F1
#
_entry.id   AF-A0A1F7PA46-F1
#
_cell.length_a   1.000
_cell.length_b   1.000
_cell.length_c   1.000
_cell.angle_alpha   90.00
_cell.angle_beta   90.00
_cell.angle_gamma   90.00
#
_symmetry.space_group_name_H-M   'P 1'
#
loop_
_entity.id
_entity.type
_entity.pdbx_description
1 polymer ?
#
loop_
_entity_poly.entity_id
_entity_poly.type
_entity_poly.pdbx_seq_one_letter_code
_entity_poly.pdbx_strand_id
1 'polypeptide(L)'
;MSVDRRYAAENDTERARLEALVARLTDTDLARPMPAGWTVAGVLAHLAFWDQRILELLDAWERTGAPPPPLADADTTWINDAAKPFLLALPPRRAAELAVQIAQAVDRKVASLPDDVVARNSTAGSPLNFSRADHRREHLDEIARRGQVLQSNILS
;
A
#
# COMPACT_ATOMS: atom_id res chain seq x y z
N MET A 1 20.92 -19.95 9.19
CA MET A 1 21.08 -18.48 9.30
C MET A 1 19.69 -17.92 9.51
N SER A 2 19.49 -16.95 10.42
CA SER A 2 18.17 -16.33 10.61
C SER A 2 17.89 -15.32 9.48
N VAL A 3 16.70 -15.36 8.89
CA VAL A 3 16.26 -14.36 7.91
C VAL A 3 15.81 -13.07 8.60
N ASP A 4 16.06 -11.90 7.99
CA ASP A 4 15.56 -10.62 8.51
C ASP A 4 14.05 -10.52 8.28
N ARG A 5 13.29 -10.25 9.34
CA ARG A 5 11.82 -10.10 9.34
C ARG A 5 11.34 -8.81 10.00
N ARG A 6 12.23 -7.82 10.18
CA ARG A 6 11.86 -6.53 10.81
C ARG A 6 10.70 -5.82 10.09
N TYR A 7 10.59 -6.01 8.77
CA TYR A 7 9.48 -5.50 7.97
C TYR A 7 8.09 -5.92 8.51
N ALA A 8 7.96 -7.07 9.19
CA ALA A 8 6.66 -7.53 9.67
C ALA A 8 6.10 -6.61 10.77
N ALA A 9 6.94 -6.17 11.71
CA ALA A 9 6.54 -5.25 12.78
C ALA A 9 6.31 -3.82 12.26
N GLU A 10 7.11 -3.40 11.28
CA GLU A 10 6.96 -2.09 10.63
C GLU A 10 5.66 -2.03 9.81
N ASN A 11 5.35 -3.09 9.06
CA ASN A 11 4.10 -3.22 8.32
C ASN A 11 2.89 -3.17 9.25
N ASP A 12 2.95 -3.90 10.37
CA ASP A 12 1.90 -3.93 11.39
C ASP A 12 1.62 -2.54 11.97
N THR A 13 2.68 -1.79 12.29
CA THR A 13 2.59 -0.42 12.79
C THR A 13 1.87 0.49 11.79
N GLU A 14 2.26 0.46 10.53
CA GLU A 14 1.67 1.32 9.50
C GLU A 14 0.26 0.85 9.08
N ARG A 15 -0.04 -0.45 9.18
CA ARG A 15 -1.39 -0.99 9.00
C ARG A 15 -2.33 -0.50 10.10
N ALA A 16 -1.90 -0.52 11.36
CA ALA A 16 -2.69 0.02 12.47
C ALA A 16 -2.96 1.52 12.29
N ARG A 17 -1.98 2.28 11.79
CA ARG A 17 -2.17 3.70 11.41
C ARG A 17 -3.18 3.87 10.28
N LEU A 18 -3.12 3.02 9.25
CA LEU A 18 -4.09 3.01 8.15
C LEU A 18 -5.51 2.72 8.66
N GLU A 19 -5.68 1.71 9.49
CA GLU A 19 -6.97 1.34 10.11
C GLU A 19 -7.55 2.51 10.91
N ALA A 20 -6.74 3.13 11.77
CA ALA A 20 -7.15 4.28 12.56
C ALA A 20 -7.50 5.49 11.68
N LEU A 21 -6.76 5.73 10.59
CA LEU A 21 -7.10 6.78 9.62
C LEU A 21 -8.44 6.50 8.94
N VAL A 22 -8.64 5.30 8.39
CA VAL A 22 -9.87 4.96 7.65
C VAL A 22 -11.10 5.03 8.55
N ALA A 23 -10.97 4.61 9.81
CA ALA A 23 -12.05 4.68 10.79
C ALA A 23 -12.52 6.11 11.10
N ARG A 24 -11.62 7.11 11.06
CA ARG A 24 -11.97 8.52 11.35
C ARG A 24 -12.44 9.33 10.14
N LEU A 25 -12.06 8.95 8.93
CA LEU A 25 -12.36 9.74 7.73
C LEU A 25 -13.86 9.67 7.41
N THR A 26 -14.48 10.82 7.20
CA THR A 26 -15.85 10.92 6.66
C THR A 26 -15.86 10.74 5.14
N ASP A 27 -17.04 10.56 4.53
CA ASP A 27 -17.14 10.47 3.07
C ASP A 27 -16.70 11.76 2.37
N THR A 28 -16.94 12.92 3.01
CA THR A 28 -16.43 14.21 2.54
C THR A 28 -14.90 14.27 2.60
N ASP A 29 -14.28 13.73 3.64
CA ASP A 29 -12.82 13.67 3.72
C ASP A 29 -12.24 12.75 2.64
N LEU A 30 -12.89 11.62 2.38
CA LEU A 30 -12.48 10.66 1.36
C LEU A 30 -12.57 11.24 -0.06
N ALA A 31 -13.56 12.08 -0.34
CA ALA A 31 -13.72 12.75 -1.62
C ALA A 31 -12.76 13.95 -1.83
N ARG A 32 -11.98 14.33 -0.81
CA ARG A 32 -11.13 15.52 -0.86
C ARG A 32 -10.06 15.43 -1.95
N PRO A 33 -9.86 16.48 -2.77
CA PRO A 33 -8.80 16.51 -3.78
C PRO A 33 -7.39 16.47 -3.19
N MET A 34 -6.53 15.69 -3.84
CA MET A 34 -5.11 15.54 -3.63
C MET A 34 -4.34 16.00 -4.89
N PRO A 35 -3.02 16.25 -4.81
CA PRO A 35 -2.21 16.65 -5.96
C PRO A 35 -2.37 15.73 -7.18
N ALA A 36 -2.05 16.26 -8.35
CA ALA A 36 -2.14 15.55 -9.63
C ALA A 36 -3.54 14.99 -9.96
N GLY A 37 -4.62 15.49 -9.36
CA GLY A 37 -6.00 15.05 -9.68
C GLY A 37 -6.39 13.74 -8.99
N TRP A 38 -5.72 13.38 -7.90
CA TRP A 38 -6.14 12.30 -7.01
C TRP A 38 -7.19 12.77 -6.00
N THR A 39 -7.82 11.84 -5.30
CA THR A 39 -8.57 12.10 -4.06
C THR A 39 -7.94 11.32 -2.91
N VAL A 40 -8.31 11.61 -1.66
CA VAL A 40 -7.88 10.80 -0.51
C VAL A 40 -8.25 9.33 -0.72
N ALA A 41 -9.48 9.04 -1.15
CA ALA A 41 -9.90 7.68 -1.49
C ALA A 41 -9.08 7.07 -2.63
N GLY A 42 -8.74 7.86 -3.67
CA GLY A 42 -7.91 7.39 -4.77
C GLY A 42 -6.50 7.00 -4.32
N VAL A 43 -5.90 7.76 -3.40
CA VAL A 43 -4.59 7.41 -2.80
C VAL A 43 -4.68 6.14 -1.94
N LEU A 44 -5.76 5.97 -1.17
CA LEU A 44 -6.00 4.73 -0.42
C LEU A 44 -6.18 3.52 -1.36
N ALA A 45 -6.91 3.69 -2.46
CA ALA A 45 -7.04 2.65 -3.49
C ALA A 45 -5.69 2.34 -4.18
N HIS A 46 -4.84 3.34 -4.36
CA HIS A 46 -3.47 3.17 -4.87
C HIS A 46 -2.60 2.33 -3.91
N LEU A 47 -2.67 2.59 -2.60
CA LEU A 47 -2.04 1.71 -1.59
C LEU A 47 -2.52 0.26 -1.73
N ALA A 48 -3.85 0.09 -1.83
CA ALA A 48 -4.48 -1.21 -1.97
C ALA A 48 -3.99 -1.95 -3.23
N PHE A 49 -3.86 -1.24 -4.36
CA PHE A 49 -3.36 -1.80 -5.61
C PHE A 49 -1.92 -2.34 -5.48
N TRP A 50 -1.01 -1.56 -4.88
CA TRP A 50 0.37 -1.98 -4.71
C TRP A 50 0.53 -3.13 -3.70
N ASP A 51 -0.30 -3.17 -2.67
CA ASP A 51 -0.35 -4.31 -1.74
C ASP A 51 -0.94 -5.56 -2.41
N GLN A 52 -2.00 -5.43 -3.20
CA GLN A 52 -2.58 -6.54 -3.96
C GLN A 52 -1.56 -7.13 -4.94
N ARG A 53 -0.77 -6.28 -5.61
CA ARG A 53 0.29 -6.72 -6.51
C ARG A 53 1.27 -7.66 -5.81
N ILE A 54 1.61 -7.42 -4.54
CA ILE A 54 2.50 -8.32 -3.78
C ILE A 54 1.85 -9.69 -3.55
N LEU A 55 0.55 -9.72 -3.23
CA LEU A 55 -0.19 -10.98 -3.09
C LEU A 55 -0.14 -11.79 -4.39
N GLU A 56 -0.50 -11.17 -5.52
CA GLU A 56 -0.51 -11.84 -6.83
C GLU A 56 0.87 -12.38 -7.22
N LEU A 57 1.94 -11.63 -6.95
CA LEU A 57 3.29 -12.05 -7.30
C LEU A 57 3.82 -13.14 -6.38
N LEU A 58 3.45 -13.13 -5.10
CA LEU A 58 3.76 -14.22 -4.17
C LEU A 58 3.02 -15.50 -4.56
N ASP A 59 1.74 -15.42 -4.91
CA ASP A 59 0.95 -16.56 -5.35
C ASP A 59 1.47 -17.12 -6.70
N ALA A 60 1.87 -16.25 -7.62
CA ALA A 60 2.52 -16.66 -8.86
C ALA A 60 3.86 -17.35 -8.62
N TRP A 61 4.67 -16.84 -7.67
CA TRP A 61 5.92 -17.48 -7.28
C TRP A 61 5.66 -18.87 -6.68
N GLU A 62 4.74 -19.00 -5.72
CA GLU A 62 4.39 -20.29 -5.11
C GLU A 62 3.99 -21.33 -6.16
N ARG A 63 3.21 -20.92 -7.16
CA ARG A 63 2.76 -21.79 -8.26
C ARG A 63 3.88 -22.18 -9.23
N THR A 64 4.79 -21.26 -9.55
CA THR A 64 5.80 -21.46 -10.59
C THR A 64 7.14 -21.95 -10.05
N GLY A 65 7.36 -21.79 -8.74
CA GLY A 65 8.65 -22.04 -8.10
C GLY A 65 9.73 -21.05 -8.51
N ALA A 66 9.43 -19.95 -9.19
CA ALA A 66 10.40 -18.95 -9.64
C ALA A 66 10.05 -17.54 -9.13
N PRO A 67 11.05 -16.74 -8.69
CA PRO A 67 10.79 -15.36 -8.29
C PRO A 67 10.29 -14.54 -9.49
N PRO A 68 9.43 -13.53 -9.26
CA PRO A 68 8.99 -12.65 -10.31
C PRO A 68 10.15 -11.80 -10.84
N PRO A 69 10.06 -11.29 -12.08
CA PRO A 69 11.03 -10.32 -12.58
C PRO A 69 10.98 -9.05 -11.71
N PRO A 70 12.11 -8.36 -11.53
CA PRO A 70 12.13 -7.08 -10.83
C PRO A 70 11.28 -6.06 -11.58
N LEU A 71 10.64 -5.17 -10.82
CA LEU A 71 9.94 -4.02 -11.39
C LEU A 71 10.97 -2.98 -11.83
N ALA A 72 10.89 -2.49 -13.06
CA ALA A 72 11.69 -1.36 -13.48
C ALA A 72 11.09 -0.05 -12.94
N ASP A 73 11.91 0.84 -12.41
CA ASP A 73 11.43 2.12 -11.85
C ASP A 73 10.65 2.95 -12.88
N ALA A 74 11.10 2.93 -14.13
CA ALA A 74 10.43 3.60 -15.25
C ALA A 74 8.99 3.10 -15.48
N ASP A 75 8.67 1.88 -15.02
CA ASP A 75 7.34 1.29 -15.21
C ASP A 75 6.31 1.81 -14.21
N THR A 76 6.75 2.25 -13.03
CA THR A 76 5.86 2.70 -11.95
C THR A 76 4.94 3.84 -12.39
N THR A 77 5.46 4.78 -13.19
CA THR A 77 4.69 5.93 -13.70
C THR A 77 3.52 5.49 -14.56
N TRP A 78 3.76 4.70 -15.61
CA TRP A 78 2.68 4.30 -16.51
C TRP A 78 1.72 3.31 -15.85
N ILE A 79 2.19 2.46 -14.92
CA ILE A 79 1.31 1.60 -14.11
C ILE A 79 0.35 2.46 -13.29
N ASN A 80 0.87 3.49 -12.61
CA ASN A 80 0.04 4.40 -11.81
C ASN A 80 -0.95 5.17 -12.68
N ASP A 81 -0.51 5.70 -13.82
CA ASP A 81 -1.38 6.41 -14.76
C ASP A 81 -2.46 5.51 -15.35
N ALA A 82 -2.13 4.26 -15.68
CA ALA A 82 -3.07 3.27 -16.18
C ALA A 82 -4.10 2.85 -15.11
N ALA A 83 -3.67 2.67 -13.86
CA ALA A 83 -4.55 2.26 -12.76
C ALA A 83 -5.47 3.39 -12.30
N LYS A 84 -4.99 4.64 -12.31
CA LYS A 84 -5.66 5.82 -11.76
C LYS A 84 -7.14 6.00 -12.14
N PRO A 85 -7.57 5.94 -13.42
CA PRO A 85 -8.98 6.12 -13.76
C PRO A 85 -9.87 5.06 -13.10
N PHE A 86 -9.38 3.82 -12.97
CA PHE A 86 -10.12 2.74 -12.30
C PHE A 86 -10.19 2.97 -10.78
N LEU A 87 -9.07 3.40 -10.18
CA LEU A 87 -9.00 3.67 -8.74
C LEU A 87 -9.89 4.86 -8.34
N LEU A 88 -9.96 5.91 -9.17
CA LEU A 88 -10.83 7.07 -8.95
C LEU A 88 -12.32 6.78 -9.17
N ALA A 89 -12.66 5.72 -9.91
CA ALA A 89 -14.04 5.31 -10.15
C ALA A 89 -14.65 4.52 -8.97
N LEU A 90 -13.84 4.06 -8.01
CA LEU A 90 -14.32 3.33 -6.86
C LEU A 90 -15.16 4.24 -5.93
N PRO A 91 -16.27 3.74 -5.35
CA PRO A 91 -16.95 4.45 -4.28
C PRO A 91 -15.96 4.78 -3.14
N PRO A 92 -15.86 6.05 -2.69
CA PRO A 92 -14.77 6.48 -1.81
C PRO A 92 -14.63 5.65 -0.52
N ARG A 93 -15.75 5.33 0.13
CA ARG A 93 -15.77 4.48 1.32
C ARG A 93 -15.24 3.08 1.02
N ARG A 94 -15.65 2.51 -0.12
CA ARG A 94 -15.22 1.17 -0.53
C ARG A 94 -13.74 1.10 -0.84
N ALA A 95 -13.18 2.14 -1.46
CA ALA A 95 -11.74 2.27 -1.69
C ALA A 95 -10.94 2.25 -0.37
N ALA A 96 -11.40 3.00 0.63
CA ALA A 96 -10.75 3.06 1.94
C ALA A 96 -10.81 1.72 2.71
N GLU A 97 -11.98 1.07 2.71
CA GLU A 97 -12.15 -0.26 3.31
C GLU A 97 -11.30 -1.32 2.61
N LEU A 98 -11.19 -1.24 1.28
CA LEU A 98 -10.40 -2.17 0.49
C LEU A 98 -8.91 -2.04 0.83
N ALA A 99 -8.40 -0.83 1.02
CA ALA A 99 -7.03 -0.59 1.46
C ALA A 99 -6.70 -1.31 2.77
N VAL A 100 -7.61 -1.24 3.77
CA VAL A 100 -7.45 -1.96 5.04
C VAL A 100 -7.48 -3.47 4.83
N GLN A 101 -8.48 -3.98 4.11
CA GLN A 101 -8.64 -5.42 3.86
C GLN A 101 -7.40 -6.02 3.18
N ILE A 102 -6.88 -5.36 2.15
CA ILE A 102 -5.72 -5.84 1.41
C ILE A 102 -4.44 -5.68 2.23
N ALA A 103 -4.28 -4.59 2.99
CA ALA A 103 -3.15 -4.44 3.91
C ALA A 103 -3.09 -5.58 4.95
N GLN A 104 -4.23 -5.96 5.53
CA GLN A 104 -4.33 -7.11 6.43
C GLN A 104 -4.00 -8.44 5.73
N ALA A 105 -4.39 -8.61 4.46
CA ALA A 105 -4.11 -9.82 3.71
C ALA A 105 -2.62 -9.95 3.37
N VAL A 106 -2.00 -8.89 2.84
CA VAL A 106 -0.59 -8.89 2.47
C VAL A 106 0.32 -9.02 3.68
N ASP A 107 -0.01 -8.36 4.80
CA ASP A 107 0.79 -8.44 6.03
C ASP A 107 0.78 -9.87 6.59
N ARG A 108 -0.39 -10.52 6.60
CA ARG A 108 -0.49 -11.93 7.01
C ARG A 108 0.31 -12.84 6.09
N LYS A 109 0.16 -12.70 4.76
CA LYS A 109 0.89 -13.51 3.78
C LYS A 109 2.39 -13.35 3.97
N VAL A 110 2.89 -12.11 3.99
CA VAL A 110 4.30 -11.77 4.13
C VAL A 110 4.88 -12.26 5.46
N ALA A 111 4.18 -12.07 6.58
CA ALA A 111 4.62 -12.56 7.89
C ALA A 111 4.71 -14.09 7.96
N SER A 112 3.83 -14.79 7.24
CA SER A 112 3.77 -16.26 7.20
C SER A 112 4.72 -16.92 6.20
N LEU A 113 5.46 -16.13 5.39
CA LEU A 113 6.34 -16.70 4.37
C LEU A 113 7.36 -17.66 4.99
N PRO A 114 7.60 -18.83 4.39
CA PRO A 114 8.71 -19.71 4.78
C PRO A 114 10.08 -19.02 4.70
N ASP A 115 11.02 -19.38 5.58
CA ASP A 115 12.37 -18.82 5.60
C ASP A 115 13.11 -18.99 4.27
N ASP A 116 12.88 -20.10 3.55
CA ASP A 116 13.49 -20.35 2.25
C ASP A 116 12.99 -19.36 1.18
N VAL A 117 11.71 -18.98 1.20
CA VAL A 117 11.17 -17.96 0.30
C VAL A 117 11.79 -16.59 0.60
N VAL A 118 11.92 -16.25 1.87
CA VAL A 118 12.56 -14.98 2.29
C VAL A 118 14.03 -14.95 1.83
N ALA A 119 14.78 -16.03 2.07
CA ALA A 119 16.17 -16.13 1.64
C ALA A 119 16.31 -16.05 0.11
N ARG A 120 15.45 -16.75 -0.64
CA ARG A 120 15.45 -16.72 -2.10
C ARG A 120 15.11 -15.34 -2.65
N ASN A 121 14.24 -14.58 -2.00
CA ASN A 121 13.95 -13.20 -2.41
C ASN A 121 15.21 -12.34 -2.27
N SER A 122 15.91 -12.43 -1.14
CA SER A 122 17.18 -11.75 -0.93
C SER A 122 18.25 -12.17 -1.95
N THR A 123 18.40 -13.47 -2.22
CA THR A 123 19.36 -13.98 -3.22
C THR A 123 19.04 -13.47 -4.64
N ALA A 124 17.75 -13.33 -4.98
CA ALA A 124 17.31 -12.81 -6.26
C ALA A 124 17.42 -11.27 -6.39
N GLY A 125 18.00 -10.59 -5.41
CA GLY A 125 18.12 -9.12 -5.39
C GLY A 125 16.87 -8.40 -4.90
N SER A 126 16.03 -9.07 -4.11
CA SER A 126 14.78 -8.56 -3.54
C SER A 126 13.78 -8.03 -4.59
N PRO A 127 13.42 -8.83 -5.63
CA PRO A 127 12.45 -8.41 -6.65
C PRO A 127 11.07 -8.10 -6.06
N LEU A 128 10.74 -8.66 -4.88
CA LEU A 128 9.58 -8.28 -4.09
C LEU A 128 9.99 -7.52 -2.84
N ASN A 129 9.46 -6.30 -2.69
CA ASN A 129 9.59 -5.55 -1.45
C ASN A 129 8.52 -6.00 -0.44
N PHE A 130 8.95 -6.79 0.55
CA PHE A 130 8.11 -7.25 1.66
C PHE A 130 7.80 -6.14 2.67
N SER A 131 8.61 -5.08 2.72
CA SER A 131 8.23 -3.87 3.47
C SER A 131 7.16 -3.12 2.70
N ARG A 132 6.01 -2.97 3.35
CA ARG A 132 4.87 -2.15 2.92
C ARG A 132 4.83 -0.85 3.72
N ALA A 133 5.58 -0.79 4.82
CA ALA A 133 5.57 0.29 5.80
C ALA A 133 5.89 1.65 5.18
N ASP A 134 6.98 1.75 4.39
CA ASP A 134 7.41 3.05 3.87
C ASP A 134 6.40 3.66 2.88
N HIS A 135 5.86 2.83 1.97
CA HIS A 135 4.82 3.27 1.02
C HIS A 135 3.54 3.71 1.74
N ARG A 136 3.12 2.97 2.76
CA ARG A 136 1.98 3.36 3.61
C ARG A 136 2.28 4.65 4.35
N ARG A 137 3.41 4.76 5.04
CA ARG A 137 3.81 5.95 5.81
C ARG A 137 3.76 7.21 4.97
N GLU A 138 4.38 7.17 3.79
CA GLU A 138 4.44 8.30 2.86
C GLU A 138 3.03 8.85 2.59
N HIS A 139 2.12 7.99 2.12
CA HIS A 139 0.78 8.42 1.74
C HIS A 139 -0.12 8.74 2.94
N LEU A 140 0.03 8.04 4.06
CA LEU A 140 -0.69 8.37 5.30
C LEU A 140 -0.29 9.76 5.81
N ASP A 141 1.00 10.11 5.73
CA ASP A 141 1.51 11.41 6.13
C ASP A 141 1.05 12.52 5.15
N GLU A 142 1.00 12.24 3.85
CA GLU A 142 0.43 13.16 2.84
C GLU A 142 -1.04 13.49 3.13
N ILE A 143 -1.86 12.46 3.39
CA ILE A 143 -3.28 12.62 3.74
C ILE A 143 -3.41 13.43 5.04
N ALA A 144 -2.59 13.13 6.05
CA ALA A 144 -2.61 13.84 7.32
C ALA A 144 -2.25 15.32 7.18
N ARG A 145 -1.18 15.65 6.43
CA ARG A 145 -0.78 17.04 6.15
C ARG A 145 -1.90 17.82 5.48
N ARG A 146 -2.61 17.21 4.52
CA ARG A 146 -3.75 17.86 3.86
C ARG A 146 -4.95 18.08 4.79
N GLY A 147 -5.09 17.25 5.83
CA GLY A 147 -6.04 17.41 6.93
C GLY A 147 -5.80 18.68 7.75
N GLN A 148 -4.54 18.93 8.13
CA GLN A 148 -4.15 20.00 9.05
C GLN A 148 -4.18 21.40 8.42
N VAL A 149 -3.73 21.54 7.18
CA VAL A 149 -3.63 22.85 6.50
C VAL A 149 -4.99 23.58 6.42
N LEU A 150 -6.11 22.85 6.38
CA LEU A 150 -7.44 23.47 6.28
C LEU A 150 -8.04 23.83 7.65
N GLN A 151 -7.70 23.14 8.74
CA GLN A 151 -8.12 23.56 10.08
C GLN A 151 -7.49 24.91 10.46
N SER A 152 -6.25 25.16 10.05
CA SER A 152 -5.58 26.45 10.23
C SER A 152 -6.23 27.58 9.42
N ASN A 153 -6.78 27.28 8.23
CA ASN A 153 -7.43 28.27 7.36
C ASN A 153 -8.89 28.57 7.73
N ILE A 154 -9.54 27.74 8.56
CA ILE A 154 -10.90 27.98 9.07
C ILE A 154 -10.86 28.79 10.38
N LEU A 155 -9.72 28.78 11.08
CA LEU A 155 -9.49 29.46 12.36
C LEU A 155 -8.70 30.79 12.21
N SER A 156 -8.44 31.23 10.98
CA SER A 156 -7.80 32.52 10.64
C SER A 156 -8.79 33.44 9.94
#